data_AF-A0A2X3EX43-F1
#
_entry.id   AF-A0A2X3EX43-F1
#
_cell.length_a   1.000
_cell.length_b   1.000
_cell.length_c   1.000
_cell.angle_alpha   90.00
_cell.angle_beta   90.00
_cell.angle_gamma   90.00
#
_symmetry.space_group_name_H-M   'P 1'
#
loop_
_entity.id
_entity.type
_entity.pdbx_description
1 polymer ?
#
loop_
_entity_poly.entity_id
_entity_poly.type
_entity_poly.pdbx_seq_one_letter_code
_entity_poly.pdbx_strand_id
1 'polypeptide(L)'
;MPDQVIPHRHSRFISDTLIECDSTATVLYSEILMPGRKHHHQDERFGFDVYSSRISAKNEAGDVLFTEKLVLTQKKSRWMSSASWEHSIFTAT
;
A
#
# COMPACT_ATOMS: atom_id res chain seq x y z
N MET A 1 -11.39 -1.99 6.34
CA MET A 1 -9.99 -2.39 6.11
C MET A 1 -10.01 -3.66 5.25
N PRO A 2 -9.32 -3.70 4.10
CA PRO A 2 -9.17 -4.90 3.28
C PRO A 2 -8.19 -5.89 3.94
N ASP A 3 -8.14 -7.11 3.39
CA ASP A 3 -7.16 -8.11 3.81
C ASP A 3 -5.72 -7.64 3.56
N GLN A 4 -4.81 -8.15 4.38
CA GLN A 4 -3.38 -7.87 4.26
C GLN A 4 -2.84 -8.35 2.90
N VAL A 5 -2.07 -7.48 2.24
CA VAL A 5 -1.40 -7.84 0.98
C VAL A 5 -0.03 -8.42 1.27
N ILE A 6 0.20 -9.66 0.84
CA ILE A 6 1.49 -10.35 0.87
C ILE A 6 1.94 -10.60 -0.57
N PRO A 7 2.70 -9.67 -1.18
CA PRO A 7 3.05 -9.78 -2.58
C PRO A 7 4.11 -10.87 -2.79
N HIS A 8 3.90 -11.70 -3.82
CA HIS A 8 4.85 -12.72 -4.24
C HIS A 8 5.98 -12.11 -5.08
N ARG A 9 7.09 -12.85 -5.22
CA ARG A 9 8.15 -12.50 -6.19
C ARG A 9 7.57 -12.30 -7.60
N HIS A 10 7.99 -11.24 -8.28
CA HIS A 10 7.53 -10.80 -9.60
C HIS A 10 6.03 -10.47 -9.72
N SER A 11 5.31 -10.40 -8.60
CA SER A 11 3.91 -9.97 -8.63
C SER A 11 3.80 -8.49 -8.99
N ARG A 12 2.67 -8.15 -9.61
CA ARG A 12 2.25 -6.79 -9.96
C ARG A 12 0.88 -6.59 -9.38
N PHE A 13 0.75 -5.69 -8.41
CA PHE A 13 -0.49 -5.45 -7.68
C PHE A 13 -0.98 -4.01 -7.90
N ILE A 14 -2.28 -3.86 -8.14
CA ILE A 14 -2.95 -2.57 -8.30
C ILE A 14 -4.23 -2.58 -7.45
N SER A 15 -4.42 -1.54 -6.64
CA SER A 15 -5.65 -1.23 -5.94
C SER A 15 -6.06 0.22 -6.21
N ASP A 16 -7.36 0.45 -6.42
CA ASP A 16 -7.96 1.79 -6.49
C ASP A 16 -9.24 1.77 -5.64
N THR A 17 -9.17 2.42 -4.49
CA THR A 17 -10.24 2.50 -3.49
C THR A 17 -10.87 3.89 -3.54
N LEU A 18 -12.18 3.94 -3.79
CA LEU A 18 -12.98 5.16 -3.70
C LEU A 18 -13.93 5.07 -2.50
N ILE A 19 -13.90 6.08 -1.65
CA ILE A 19 -14.77 6.25 -0.49
C ILE A 19 -15.73 7.40 -0.79
N GLU A 20 -17.03 7.10 -0.81
CA GLU A 20 -18.08 8.13 -0.85
C GLU A 20 -18.53 8.40 0.58
N CYS A 21 -18.31 9.63 1.05
CA CYS A 21 -18.57 10.01 2.44
C CYS A 21 -19.74 10.98 2.49
N ASP A 22 -20.75 10.64 3.31
CA ASP A 22 -21.79 11.58 3.71
C ASP A 22 -21.17 12.74 4.49
N SER A 23 -21.75 13.94 4.36
CA SER A 23 -21.26 15.16 5.02
C SER A 23 -21.12 15.07 6.54
N THR A 24 -21.86 14.17 7.19
CA THR A 24 -21.87 13.95 8.65
C THR A 24 -21.03 12.74 9.10
N ALA A 25 -20.52 11.94 8.16
CA ALA A 25 -19.81 10.72 8.48
C ALA A 25 -18.34 10.99 8.88
N THR A 26 -17.79 10.10 9.70
CA THR A 26 -16.35 10.00 9.97
C THR A 26 -15.87 8.65 9.50
N VAL A 27 -14.84 8.63 8.65
CA VAL A 27 -14.30 7.39 8.08
C VAL A 27 -12.90 7.12 8.64
N LEU A 28 -12.70 5.90 9.13
CA LEU A 28 -11.39 5.36 9.44
C LEU A 28 -11.07 4.23 8.46
N TYR A 29 -10.06 4.45 7.61
CA TYR A 29 -9.59 3.49 6.63
C TYR A 29 -8.11 3.20 6.84
N SER A 30 -7.70 1.97 6.55
CA SER A 30 -6.31 1.53 6.65
C SER A 30 -6.06 0.39 5.66
N GLU A 31 -4.82 0.24 5.22
CA GLU A 31 -4.31 -0.91 4.45
C GLU A 31 -3.01 -1.40 5.06
N ILE A 32 -2.79 -2.72 5.01
CA ILE A 32 -1.58 -3.34 5.53
C ILE A 32 -0.85 -4.03 4.37
N LEU A 33 0.34 -3.53 4.06
CA LEU A 33 1.24 -4.14 3.09
C LEU A 33 2.42 -4.83 3.79
N MET A 34 2.62 -6.11 3.48
CA MET A 34 3.79 -6.88 3.90
C MET A 34 4.91 -6.76 2.87
N PRO A 35 6.18 -6.88 3.28
CA PRO A 35 7.30 -6.87 2.35
C PRO A 35 7.29 -8.05 1.37
N GLY A 36 6.56 -9.14 1.68
CA GLY A 36 6.45 -10.35 0.89
C GLY A 36 6.39 -11.60 1.78
N ARG A 37 6.56 -12.79 1.22
CA ARG A 37 6.48 -14.05 1.96
C ARG A 37 7.70 -14.27 2.87
N LYS A 38 7.60 -13.84 4.13
CA LYS A 38 8.72 -13.83 5.11
C LYS A 38 9.36 -15.20 5.38
N HIS A 39 8.58 -16.27 5.34
CA HIS A 39 8.99 -17.64 5.71
C HIS A 39 9.20 -18.57 4.50
N HIS A 40 9.48 -18.00 3.32
CA HIS A 40 9.82 -18.75 2.12
C HIS A 40 11.27 -18.42 1.70
N HIS A 41 11.54 -18.17 0.43
CA HIS A 41 12.85 -17.77 -0.06
C HIS A 41 13.16 -16.31 0.26
N GLN A 42 14.45 -15.97 0.45
CA GLN A 42 14.86 -14.60 0.78
C GLN A 42 14.43 -13.58 -0.29
N ASP A 43 14.45 -13.99 -1.57
CA ASP A 43 14.05 -13.19 -2.72
C ASP A 43 12.56 -12.85 -2.77
N GLU A 44 11.73 -13.44 -1.89
CA GLU A 44 10.32 -13.06 -1.77
C GLU A 44 10.15 -11.71 -1.06
N ARG A 45 11.10 -11.34 -0.19
CA ARG A 45 11.03 -10.07 0.55
C ARG A 45 11.42 -8.94 -0.40
N PHE A 46 10.49 -8.02 -0.61
CA PHE A 46 10.57 -6.97 -1.61
C PHE A 46 10.76 -7.52 -3.03
N GLY A 47 10.33 -8.77 -3.25
CA GLY A 47 10.50 -9.51 -4.51
C GLY A 47 9.53 -9.14 -5.61
N PHE A 48 8.51 -8.35 -5.32
CA PHE A 48 7.48 -7.93 -6.27
C PHE A 48 7.97 -6.86 -7.24
N ASP A 49 7.43 -6.86 -8.47
CA ASP A 49 7.84 -5.89 -9.47
C ASP A 49 7.21 -4.51 -9.20
N VAL A 50 5.91 -4.49 -8.87
CA VAL A 50 5.17 -3.27 -8.56
C VAL A 50 4.04 -3.53 -7.56
N TYR A 51 3.88 -2.59 -6.63
CA TYR A 51 2.68 -2.41 -5.84
C TYR A 51 2.19 -0.97 -6.05
N SER A 52 0.94 -0.80 -6.48
CA SER A 52 0.31 0.50 -6.66
C SER A 52 -1.02 0.51 -5.94
N SER A 53 -1.15 1.29 -4.86
CA SER A 53 -2.43 1.56 -4.22
C SER A 53 -2.78 3.03 -4.39
N ARG A 54 -4.05 3.29 -4.70
CA ARG A 54 -4.66 4.60 -4.66
C ARG A 54 -5.89 4.53 -3.78
N ILE A 55 -6.01 5.50 -2.89
CA ILE A 55 -7.18 5.69 -2.04
C ILE A 55 -7.67 7.11 -2.27
N SER A 56 -8.97 7.29 -2.50
CA SER A 56 -9.57 8.60 -2.65
C SER A 56 -10.89 8.67 -1.92
N ALA A 57 -11.21 9.84 -1.36
CA ALA A 57 -12.50 10.11 -0.76
C ALA A 57 -13.15 11.32 -1.43
N LYS A 58 -14.46 11.25 -1.65
CA LYS A 58 -15.27 12.37 -2.15
C LYS A 58 -16.53 12.57 -1.33
N ASN A 59 -17.03 13.80 -1.31
CA ASN A 59 -18.34 14.11 -0.74
C ASN A 59 -19.47 13.77 -1.72
N GLU A 60 -20.72 13.94 -1.29
CA GLU A 60 -21.93 13.77 -2.12
C GLU A 60 -21.97 14.69 -3.35
N ALA A 61 -21.36 15.87 -3.27
CA ALA A 61 -21.24 16.80 -4.40
C ALA A 61 -20.19 16.37 -5.44
N GLY A 62 -19.40 15.33 -5.12
CA GLY A 62 -18.33 14.81 -5.97
C GLY A 62 -16.98 15.50 -5.77
N ASP A 63 -16.87 16.46 -4.85
CA ASP A 63 -15.60 17.10 -4.53
C ASP A 63 -14.67 16.12 -3.83
N VAL A 64 -13.42 16.07 -4.28
CA VAL A 64 -12.38 15.24 -3.67
C VAL A 64 -11.99 15.84 -2.32
N LEU A 65 -12.23 15.08 -1.25
CA LEU A 65 -11.85 15.44 0.11
C LEU A 65 -10.42 15.00 0.42
N PHE A 66 -10.00 13.88 -0.15
CA PHE A 66 -8.71 13.26 0.12
C PHE A 66 -8.26 12.37 -1.05
N THR A 67 -6.94 12.27 -1.27
CA THR A 67 -6.35 11.25 -2.14
C THR A 67 -4.96 10.89 -1.63
N GLU A 68 -4.71 9.60 -1.47
CA GLU A 68 -3.41 9.01 -1.22
C GLU A 68 -3.01 8.11 -2.39
N LYS A 69 -1.72 8.10 -2.72
CA LYS A 69 -1.16 7.23 -3.75
C LYS A 69 0.18 6.67 -3.28
N LEU A 70 0.25 5.35 -3.15
CA LEU A 70 1.46 4.61 -2.81
C LEU A 70 1.89 3.77 -4.01
N VAL A 71 3.06 4.09 -4.57
CA VAL A 71 3.68 3.29 -5.64
C VAL A 71 5.04 2.81 -5.18
N LEU A 72 5.17 1.50 -5.02
CA LEU A 72 6.41 0.81 -4.72
C LEU A 72 6.83 0.01 -5.94
N THR A 73 8.09 0.16 -6.33
CA THR A 73 8.70 -0.57 -7.44
C THR A 73 10.05 -1.07 -7.01
N GLN A 74 10.49 -2.20 -7.54
CA GLN A 74 11.90 -2.56 -7.54
C GLN A 74 12.72 -1.58 -8.41
N LYS A 75 13.06 -0.41 -7.87
CA LYS A 75 14.12 0.41 -8.46
C LYS A 75 15.46 -0.11 -7.94
N LYS A 76 16.34 -0.55 -8.86
CA LYS A 76 17.77 -0.77 -8.61
C LYS A 76 18.40 0.50 -8.02
N SER A 77 18.37 0.68 -6.70
CA SER A 77 19.03 1.80 -6.06
C SER A 77 19.70 1.34 -4.77
N ARG A 78 21.00 1.63 -4.71
CA ARG A 78 21.98 1.26 -3.69
C ARG A 78 21.75 1.96 -2.34
N TRP A 79 20.49 2.24 -2.00
CA TRP A 79 20.08 3.02 -0.82
C TRP A 79 19.40 2.18 0.28
N MET A 80 19.35 0.85 0.14
CA MET A 80 18.85 -0.07 1.18
C MET A 80 19.89 -0.33 2.30
N SER A 81 20.49 0.72 2.87
CA SER A 81 21.44 0.58 3.99
C SER A 81 21.06 1.35 5.25
N SER A 82 20.14 2.32 5.22
CA SER A 82 19.94 3.24 6.36
C SER A 82 18.56 3.19 7.02
N ALA A 83 17.58 2.48 6.47
CA ALA A 83 16.37 2.19 7.23
C ALA A 83 16.65 0.97 8.12
N SER A 84 16.35 1.08 9.42
CA SER A 84 16.42 -0.06 10.33
C SER A 84 15.23 -0.98 10.00
N TRP A 85 15.49 -2.12 9.35
CA TRP A 85 14.52 -2.94 8.61
C TRP A 85 14.04 -4.20 9.35
N GLU A 86 14.03 -4.22 10.68
CA GLU A 86 13.66 -5.46 11.40
C GLU A 86 12.13 -5.67 11.55
N HIS A 87 11.30 -4.63 11.37
CA HIS A 87 9.84 -4.71 11.65
C HIS A 87 8.94 -3.90 10.69
N SER A 88 9.21 -3.86 9.39
CA SER A 88 8.48 -2.94 8.49
C SER A 88 7.15 -3.50 8.00
N ILE A 89 6.08 -3.20 8.75
CA ILE A 89 4.71 -3.10 8.21
C ILE A 89 4.58 -1.68 7.65
N PHE A 90 4.13 -1.54 6.40
CA PHE A 90 3.79 -0.24 5.85
C PHE A 90 2.30 0.02 6.10
N THR A 91 2.02 1.08 6.83
CA THR A 91 0.67 1.61 7.02
C THR A 91 0.56 2.87 6.16
N ALA A 92 -0.31 2.82 5.16
CA ALA A 92 -0.82 4.00 4.46
C ALA A 92 -1.81 4.70 5.42
N THR A 93 -1.60 5.99 5.71
CA THR A 93 -2.44 6.81 6.62
C THR A 93 -2.90 8.06 5.89
#